data_AF-A0A2N7Q959-F1
#
_entry.id   AF-A0A2N7Q959-F1
#
_cell.length_a   1.000
_cell.length_b   1.000
_cell.length_c   1.000
_cell.angle_alpha   90.00
_cell.angle_beta   90.00
_cell.angle_gamma   90.00
#
_symmetry.space_group_name_H-M   'P 1'
#
loop_
_entity.id
_entity.type
_entity.pdbx_description
1 polymer ?
#
loop_
_entity_poly.entity_id
_entity_poly.type
_entity_poly.pdbx_seq_one_letter_code
_entity_poly.pdbx_strand_id
1 'polypeptide(L)'
;FCKAVTPSKARALASLFFEKHFFSGWGIRTLSSLEKRYNPLSYHNGSVWPHDNALIAFGLSLYGFKEEALKILKALFEASTFFKLHRIPELFCGFERRTNEGPTHYPVACHPQAWSAGAVFLILQGCLGLSFEGNEIYFKHPMLPRFIDELWVKDLAVKRGVIDLYLRRYGDDVVVNVIKKEGEVKILVEK
;
A
#
# COMPACT_ATOMS: atom_id res chain seq x y z
N PHE A 1 1.94 -14.90 -0.67
CA PHE A 1 2.25 -14.63 0.75
C PHE A 1 2.01 -15.90 1.57
N CYS A 2 3.04 -16.41 2.27
CA CYS A 2 2.99 -17.72 2.94
C CYS A 2 2.41 -17.70 4.37
N LYS A 3 2.07 -16.53 4.92
CA LYS A 3 1.54 -16.36 6.29
C LYS A 3 2.36 -17.08 7.37
N ALA A 4 3.68 -17.16 7.21
CA ALA A 4 4.57 -17.91 8.10
C ALA A 4 4.72 -17.30 9.50
N VAL A 5 4.32 -16.05 9.70
CA VAL A 5 4.45 -15.34 10.98
C VAL A 5 3.24 -15.65 11.87
N THR A 6 3.44 -15.89 13.16
CA THR A 6 2.33 -16.10 14.11
C THR A 6 1.56 -14.80 14.35
N PRO A 7 0.26 -14.84 14.73
CA PRO A 7 -0.51 -13.61 15.01
C PRO A 7 0.12 -12.70 16.07
N SER A 8 0.75 -13.27 17.10
CA SER A 8 1.47 -12.50 18.14
C SER A 8 2.68 -11.76 17.59
N LYS A 9 3.50 -12.43 16.76
CA LYS A 9 4.65 -11.81 16.09
C LYS A 9 4.21 -10.77 15.06
N ALA A 10 3.12 -11.03 14.33
CA ALA A 10 2.55 -10.07 13.39
C ALA A 10 2.12 -8.77 14.10
N ARG A 11 1.49 -8.88 15.27
CA ARG A 11 1.15 -7.72 16.12
C ARG A 11 2.38 -6.94 16.57
N ALA A 12 3.43 -7.65 17.01
CA ALA A 12 4.68 -7.00 17.41
C ALA A 12 5.35 -6.26 16.24
N LEU A 13 5.39 -6.88 15.06
CA LEU A 13 5.91 -6.25 13.83
C LEU A 13 5.05 -5.05 13.39
N ALA A 14 3.72 -5.17 13.47
CA ALA A 14 2.80 -4.08 13.16
C ALA A 14 3.06 -2.86 14.06
N SER A 15 3.33 -3.05 15.36
CA SER A 15 3.75 -1.94 16.23
C SER A 15 5.13 -1.40 15.85
N LEU A 16 6.12 -2.29 15.71
CA LEU A 16 7.52 -1.95 15.46
C LEU A 16 7.71 -1.13 14.18
N PHE A 17 7.04 -1.50 13.09
CA PHE A 17 7.17 -0.82 11.81
C PHE A 17 6.75 0.65 11.86
N PHE A 18 5.87 1.02 12.78
CA PHE A 18 5.38 2.39 12.95
C PHE A 18 6.08 3.14 14.08
N GLU A 19 7.07 2.54 14.73
CA GLU A 19 7.97 3.28 15.59
C GLU A 19 8.81 4.26 14.76
N LYS A 20 9.13 5.42 15.35
CA LYS A 20 9.81 6.55 14.69
C LYS A 20 11.11 6.16 13.97
N HIS A 21 11.82 5.16 14.50
CA HIS A 21 13.08 4.70 13.92
C HIS A 21 12.90 3.82 12.68
N PHE A 22 11.74 3.19 12.47
CA PHE A 22 11.39 2.52 11.22
C PHE A 22 10.56 3.41 10.30
N PHE A 23 9.48 4.01 10.81
CA PHE A 23 8.59 4.85 10.02
C PHE A 23 9.11 6.28 9.95
N SER A 24 9.55 6.67 8.76
CA SER A 24 10.09 8.01 8.50
C SER A 24 9.03 9.11 8.43
N GLY A 25 7.75 8.76 8.37
CA GLY A 25 6.67 9.68 8.00
C GLY A 25 6.40 9.74 6.49
N TRP A 26 7.31 9.20 5.67
CA TRP A 26 7.13 8.97 4.24
C TRP A 26 6.93 7.49 3.88
N GLY A 27 7.30 6.60 4.79
CA GLY A 27 7.23 5.15 4.65
C GLY A 27 8.17 4.46 5.63
N ILE A 28 8.13 3.14 5.64
CA ILE A 28 8.99 2.27 6.44
C ILE A 28 10.35 2.17 5.77
N ARG A 29 11.42 2.42 6.54
CA ARG A 29 12.81 2.29 6.11
C ARG A 29 13.22 0.83 6.00
N THR A 30 14.18 0.54 5.12
CA THR A 30 14.78 -0.81 5.01
C THR A 30 15.57 -1.22 6.25
N LEU A 31 16.02 -0.26 7.07
CA LEU A 31 16.74 -0.49 8.32
C LEU A 31 16.34 0.56 9.34
N SER A 32 16.19 0.16 10.61
CA SER A 32 15.92 1.09 11.72
C SER A 32 17.01 2.15 11.84
N SER A 33 16.62 3.39 12.13
CA SER A 33 17.56 4.47 12.38
C SER A 33 18.38 4.32 13.67
N LEU A 34 18.09 3.31 14.49
CA LEU A 34 18.86 2.97 15.69
C LEU A 34 20.02 2.00 15.40
N GLU A 35 20.06 1.41 14.21
CA GLU A 35 21.09 0.44 13.85
C GLU A 35 22.40 1.12 13.47
N LYS A 36 23.54 0.55 13.88
CA LYS A 36 24.89 1.10 13.60
C LYS A 36 25.16 1.31 12.10
N ARG A 37 24.54 0.48 11.25
CA ARG A 37 24.72 0.55 9.79
C ARG A 37 23.73 1.48 9.10
N TYR A 38 22.82 2.10 9.84
CA TYR A 38 21.84 3.02 9.28
C TYR A 38 22.54 4.18 8.58
N ASN A 39 22.15 4.37 7.33
CA ASN A 39 22.53 5.51 6.52
C ASN A 39 21.31 5.88 5.66
N PRO A 40 20.68 7.05 5.88
CA PRO A 40 19.51 7.47 5.11
C PRO A 40 19.80 7.67 3.62
N LEU A 41 21.08 7.85 3.24
CA LEU A 41 21.54 7.97 1.86
C LEU A 41 21.98 6.62 1.26
N SER A 42 21.91 5.52 2.01
CA SER A 42 22.25 4.19 1.52
C SER A 42 21.10 3.59 0.73
N TYR A 43 21.44 2.85 -0.32
CA TYR A 43 20.50 2.14 -1.18
C TYR A 43 19.66 1.08 -0.44
N HIS A 44 20.24 0.41 0.56
CA HIS A 44 19.57 -0.67 1.31
C HIS A 44 19.69 -0.56 2.84
N ASN A 45 20.45 0.38 3.39
CA ASN A 45 20.63 0.51 4.85
C ASN A 45 19.91 1.74 5.42
N GLY A 46 18.69 2.04 4.98
CA GLY A 46 17.91 3.11 5.61
C GLY A 46 16.97 3.86 4.67
N SER A 47 17.10 3.70 3.36
CA SER A 47 16.16 4.26 2.37
C SER A 47 14.74 3.74 2.54
N VAL A 48 13.78 4.40 1.88
CA VAL A 48 12.40 3.96 1.77
C VAL A 48 12.12 3.50 0.35
N TRP A 49 11.61 2.27 0.22
CA TRP A 49 11.27 1.64 -1.05
C TRP A 49 9.75 1.46 -1.14
N PRO A 50 9.08 2.03 -2.17
CA PRO A 50 7.64 1.83 -2.35
C PRO A 50 7.28 0.35 -2.52
N HIS A 51 8.12 -0.41 -3.21
CA HIS A 51 7.96 -1.87 -3.37
C HIS A 51 7.93 -2.60 -2.02
N ASP A 52 8.92 -2.37 -1.16
CA ASP A 52 9.01 -3.05 0.15
C ASP A 52 7.84 -2.65 1.05
N ASN A 53 7.47 -1.37 1.02
CA ASN A 53 6.31 -0.85 1.73
C ASN A 53 5.00 -1.48 1.23
N ALA A 54 4.89 -1.81 -0.06
CA ALA A 54 3.74 -2.53 -0.59
C ALA A 54 3.64 -3.97 -0.08
N LEU A 55 4.77 -4.68 0.00
CA LEU A 55 4.82 -6.02 0.59
C LEU A 55 4.47 -5.99 2.07
N ILE A 56 4.99 -5.00 2.81
CA ILE A 56 4.68 -4.83 4.24
C ILE A 56 3.19 -4.51 4.42
N ALA A 57 2.64 -3.54 3.70
CA ALA A 57 1.23 -3.16 3.79
C ALA A 57 0.27 -4.31 3.45
N PHE A 58 0.57 -5.07 2.39
CA PHE A 58 -0.23 -6.24 2.03
C PHE A 58 -0.12 -7.34 3.08
N GLY A 59 1.09 -7.62 3.58
CA GLY A 59 1.31 -8.54 4.69
C GLY A 59 0.50 -8.16 5.92
N LEU A 60 0.59 -6.90 6.36
CA LEU A 60 -0.19 -6.35 7.47
C LEU A 60 -1.69 -6.55 7.27
N SER A 61 -2.19 -6.26 6.07
CA SER A 61 -3.61 -6.46 5.71
C SER A 61 -4.05 -7.92 5.85
N LEU A 62 -3.20 -8.88 5.46
CA LEU A 62 -3.48 -10.32 5.62
C LEU A 62 -3.59 -10.77 7.09
N TYR A 63 -3.01 -10.01 8.03
CA TYR A 63 -3.10 -10.23 9.48
C TYR A 63 -4.14 -9.33 10.16
N GLY A 64 -4.94 -8.56 9.41
CA GLY A 64 -5.99 -7.69 9.94
C GLY A 64 -5.54 -6.26 10.28
N PHE A 65 -4.30 -5.89 10.00
CA PHE A 65 -3.74 -4.55 10.26
C PHE A 65 -3.94 -3.62 9.05
N LYS A 66 -5.20 -3.42 8.65
CA LYS A 66 -5.56 -2.61 7.47
C LYS A 66 -5.36 -1.11 7.69
N GLU A 67 -5.58 -0.63 8.91
CA GLU A 67 -5.30 0.77 9.27
C GLU A 67 -3.83 1.12 9.06
N GLU A 68 -2.93 0.20 9.40
CA GLU A 68 -1.50 0.32 9.14
C GLU A 68 -1.21 0.34 7.64
N ALA A 69 -1.88 -0.50 6.83
CA ALA A 69 -1.75 -0.46 5.38
C ALA A 69 -2.22 0.89 4.79
N LEU A 70 -3.31 1.46 5.30
CA LEU A 70 -3.79 2.79 4.92
C LEU A 70 -2.79 3.90 5.28
N LYS A 71 -2.13 3.81 6.44
CA LYS A 71 -1.07 4.75 6.83
C LYS A 71 0.09 4.73 5.84
N ILE A 72 0.50 3.54 5.39
CA ILE A 72 1.55 3.39 4.37
C ILE A 72 1.09 3.96 3.03
N LEU A 73 -0.14 3.63 2.58
CA LEU A 73 -0.71 4.16 1.34
C LEU A 73 -0.72 5.69 1.34
N LYS A 74 -1.19 6.29 2.44
CA LYS A 74 -1.21 7.74 2.63
C LYS A 74 0.19 8.34 2.57
N ALA A 75 1.16 7.75 3.28
CA ALA A 75 2.52 8.28 3.31
C ALA A 75 3.18 8.28 1.93
N LEU A 76 3.01 7.19 1.16
CA LEU A 76 3.55 7.09 -0.20
C LEU A 76 2.80 7.99 -1.19
N PHE A 77 1.48 8.12 -1.04
CA PHE A 77 0.70 9.08 -1.82
C PHE A 77 1.19 10.52 -1.58
N GLU A 78 1.32 10.93 -0.33
CA GLU A 78 1.85 12.25 0.03
C GLU A 78 3.28 12.44 -0.50
N ALA A 79 4.15 11.43 -0.35
CA ALA A 79 5.50 11.48 -0.91
C ALA A 79 5.48 11.70 -2.43
N SER A 80 4.60 10.99 -3.16
CA SER A 80 4.45 11.12 -4.62
C SER A 80 4.18 12.56 -5.05
N THR A 81 3.51 13.36 -4.23
CA THR A 81 3.18 14.76 -4.57
C THR A 81 4.40 15.66 -4.72
N PHE A 82 5.54 15.28 -4.12
CA PHE A 82 6.81 16.02 -4.19
C PHE A 82 7.69 15.59 -5.37
N PHE A 83 7.42 14.45 -6.00
CA PHE A 83 8.19 13.97 -7.14
C PHE A 83 7.62 14.50 -8.47
N LYS A 84 8.51 14.78 -9.42
CA LYS A 84 8.13 15.29 -10.75
C LYS A 84 7.12 14.36 -11.44
N LEU A 85 6.03 14.94 -11.93
CA LEU A 85 4.89 14.24 -12.56
C LEU A 85 4.17 13.25 -11.62
N HIS A 86 4.33 13.38 -10.30
CA HIS A 86 3.76 12.49 -9.30
C HIS A 86 4.20 11.02 -9.44
N ARG A 87 5.40 10.81 -9.99
CA ARG A 87 5.97 9.49 -10.22
C ARG A 87 6.89 9.13 -9.07
N ILE A 88 6.41 8.25 -8.20
CA ILE A 88 7.21 7.76 -7.08
C ILE A 88 8.43 6.99 -7.62
N PRO A 89 9.65 7.26 -7.11
CA PRO A 89 10.87 6.61 -7.62
C PRO A 89 11.00 5.16 -7.17
N GLU A 90 12.03 4.48 -7.67
CA GLU A 90 12.58 3.22 -7.12
C GLU A 90 12.67 3.24 -5.59
N LEU A 91 13.33 4.28 -5.07
CA LEU A 91 13.58 4.52 -3.67
C LEU A 91 13.80 6.02 -3.44
N PHE A 92 13.67 6.45 -2.19
CA PHE A 92 14.13 7.76 -1.74
C PHE A 92 14.82 7.66 -0.39
N CYS A 93 15.55 8.70 0.00
CA CYS A 93 16.39 8.66 1.19
C CYS A 93 15.57 8.54 2.48
N GLY A 94 16.15 7.86 3.46
CA GLY A 94 15.52 7.49 4.74
C GLY A 94 15.30 8.60 5.75
N PHE A 95 15.44 9.87 5.38
CA PHE A 95 15.33 10.95 6.34
C PHE A 95 13.93 11.02 6.95
N GLU A 96 13.87 11.41 8.23
CA GLU A 96 12.61 11.71 8.88
C GLU A 96 11.91 12.87 8.16
N ARG A 97 10.59 12.75 8.03
CA ARG A 97 9.73 13.81 7.52
C ARG A 97 9.82 15.03 8.43
N ARG A 98 10.12 16.18 7.82
CA ARG A 98 10.15 17.48 8.49
C ARG A 98 9.00 18.35 8.01
N THR A 99 8.53 19.24 8.86
CA THR A 99 7.47 20.19 8.51
C THR A 99 7.91 21.05 7.33
N ASN A 100 7.04 21.21 6.34
CA ASN A 100 7.27 22.00 5.11
C ASN A 100 8.40 21.52 4.19
N GLU A 101 8.83 20.26 4.34
CA GLU A 101 9.82 19.65 3.45
C GLU A 101 9.27 18.40 2.78
N GLY A 102 9.76 18.10 1.58
CA GLY A 102 9.49 16.84 0.88
C GLY A 102 10.51 15.74 1.23
N PRO A 103 10.31 14.51 0.74
CA PRO A 103 11.30 13.45 0.85
C PRO A 103 12.59 13.81 0.10
N THR A 104 13.75 13.54 0.71
CA THR A 104 15.04 13.73 0.05
C THR A 104 15.22 12.71 -1.07
N HIS A 105 15.51 13.21 -2.27
CA HIS A 105 15.72 12.39 -3.45
C HIS A 105 16.97 11.52 -3.33
N TYR A 106 16.87 10.28 -3.83
CA TYR A 106 18.04 9.44 -4.04
C TYR A 106 18.65 9.75 -5.42
N PRO A 107 19.93 10.17 -5.52
CA PRO A 107 20.48 10.79 -6.74
C PRO A 107 20.39 9.96 -8.02
N VAL A 108 20.53 8.63 -7.92
CA VAL A 108 20.58 7.72 -9.08
C VAL A 108 19.37 6.79 -9.17
N ALA A 109 18.28 7.13 -8.49
CA ALA A 109 17.07 6.31 -8.52
C ALA A 109 16.40 6.31 -9.91
N CYS A 110 15.77 5.19 -10.26
CA CYS A 110 14.92 5.13 -11.44
C CYS A 110 13.55 5.83 -11.22
N HIS A 111 13.05 6.58 -12.21
CA HIS A 111 11.86 7.45 -12.09
C HIS A 111 10.87 7.29 -13.26
N PRO A 112 9.76 6.53 -13.09
CA PRO A 112 9.52 5.52 -12.08
C PRO A 112 10.11 4.18 -12.53
N GLN A 113 10.39 3.31 -11.57
CA GLN A 113 10.69 1.92 -11.86
C GLN A 113 9.43 1.07 -11.82
N ALA A 114 9.41 -0.02 -12.59
CA ALA A 114 8.22 -0.86 -12.78
C ALA A 114 7.59 -1.33 -11.46
N TRP A 115 8.38 -1.82 -10.51
CA TRP A 115 7.86 -2.29 -9.22
C TRP A 115 7.37 -1.16 -8.28
N SER A 116 7.88 0.07 -8.42
CA SER A 116 7.42 1.23 -7.66
C SER A 116 6.10 1.75 -8.22
N ALA A 117 5.95 1.72 -9.54
CA ALA A 117 4.67 1.99 -10.19
C ALA A 117 3.61 0.93 -9.84
N GLY A 118 4.01 -0.34 -9.69
CA GLY A 118 3.14 -1.43 -9.27
C GLY A 118 2.73 -1.41 -7.79
N ALA A 119 3.53 -0.79 -6.92
CA ALA A 119 3.37 -0.81 -5.47
C ALA A 119 1.98 -0.34 -4.99
N VAL A 120 1.46 0.74 -5.60
CA VAL A 120 0.16 1.32 -5.22
C VAL A 120 -1.00 0.34 -5.37
N PHE A 121 -0.98 -0.50 -6.42
CA PHE A 121 -2.05 -1.46 -6.68
C PHE A 121 -2.07 -2.57 -5.64
N LEU A 122 -0.90 -3.06 -5.22
CA LEU A 122 -0.80 -4.09 -4.19
C LEU A 122 -1.23 -3.56 -2.82
N ILE A 123 -0.84 -2.32 -2.48
CA ILE A 123 -1.29 -1.68 -1.23
C ILE A 123 -2.80 -1.51 -1.24
N LEU A 124 -3.36 -1.00 -2.34
CA LEU A 124 -4.80 -0.81 -2.51
C LEU A 124 -5.55 -2.14 -2.43
N GLN A 125 -5.01 -3.19 -3.05
CA GLN A 125 -5.55 -4.55 -2.94
C GLN A 125 -5.60 -5.01 -1.47
N GLY A 126 -4.55 -4.75 -0.68
CA GLY A 126 -4.53 -5.06 0.76
C GLY A 126 -5.59 -4.26 1.55
N CYS A 127 -5.68 -2.96 1.30
CA CYS A 127 -6.67 -2.08 1.95
C CYS A 127 -8.10 -2.56 1.67
N LEU A 128 -8.40 -2.94 0.43
CA LEU A 128 -9.70 -3.47 0.03
C LEU A 128 -9.93 -4.92 0.47
N GLY A 129 -8.88 -5.64 0.90
CA GLY A 129 -8.95 -7.08 1.15
C GLY A 129 -9.38 -7.83 -0.09
N LEU A 130 -8.91 -7.36 -1.25
CA LEU A 130 -9.32 -7.84 -2.57
C LEU A 130 -8.60 -9.15 -2.90
N SER A 131 -9.36 -10.20 -3.15
CA SER A 131 -8.84 -11.49 -3.62
C SER A 131 -9.75 -12.11 -4.68
N PHE A 132 -9.21 -13.10 -5.40
CA PHE A 132 -9.88 -13.75 -6.51
C PHE A 132 -9.83 -15.26 -6.32
N GLU A 133 -10.97 -15.93 -6.48
CA GLU A 133 -11.06 -17.39 -6.51
C GLU A 133 -12.02 -17.80 -7.62
N GLY A 134 -11.53 -18.54 -8.62
CA GLY A 134 -12.39 -18.86 -9.75
C GLY A 134 -12.83 -17.61 -10.53
N ASN A 135 -14.15 -17.44 -10.67
CA ASN A 135 -14.78 -16.25 -11.24
C ASN A 135 -15.30 -15.29 -10.14
N GLU A 136 -14.87 -15.50 -8.90
CA GLU A 136 -15.38 -14.79 -7.72
C GLU A 136 -14.37 -13.74 -7.25
N ILE A 137 -14.87 -12.55 -6.98
CA ILE A 137 -14.12 -11.41 -6.46
C ILE A 137 -14.56 -11.21 -5.01
N TYR A 138 -13.60 -11.25 -4.10
CA TYR A 138 -13.82 -11.09 -2.68
C TYR A 138 -13.29 -9.75 -2.22
N PHE A 139 -14.09 -9.03 -1.43
CA PHE A 139 -13.70 -7.85 -0.67
C PHE A 139 -13.89 -8.16 0.80
N LYS A 140 -12.78 -8.37 1.53
CA LYS A 140 -12.81 -8.65 2.97
C LYS A 140 -12.48 -7.40 3.77
N HIS A 141 -13.43 -6.90 4.55
CA HIS A 141 -13.35 -5.65 5.32
C HIS A 141 -12.75 -4.52 4.48
N PRO A 142 -13.36 -4.14 3.34
CA PRO A 142 -12.75 -3.17 2.43
C PRO A 142 -12.65 -1.79 3.06
N MET A 143 -11.47 -1.17 2.97
CA MET A 143 -11.22 0.18 3.45
C MET A 143 -10.57 1.03 2.36
N LEU A 144 -10.88 2.33 2.38
CA LEU A 144 -10.27 3.36 1.53
C LEU A 144 -9.67 4.45 2.43
N PRO A 145 -8.53 5.05 2.03
CA PRO A 145 -7.97 6.16 2.79
C PRO A 145 -8.88 7.39 2.67
N ARG A 146 -8.83 8.27 3.68
CA ARG A 146 -9.72 9.45 3.75
C ARG A 146 -9.63 10.41 2.55
N PHE A 147 -8.52 10.40 1.81
CA PHE A 147 -8.33 11.23 0.61
C PHE A 147 -8.89 10.58 -0.67
N ILE A 148 -9.41 9.35 -0.59
CA ILE A 148 -10.11 8.67 -1.69
C ILE A 148 -11.55 8.45 -1.24
N ASP A 149 -12.45 9.29 -1.75
CA ASP A 149 -13.89 9.14 -1.51
C ASP A 149 -14.52 8.10 -2.44
N GLU A 150 -13.97 7.99 -3.65
CA GLU A 150 -14.52 7.20 -4.73
C GLU A 150 -13.40 6.49 -5.49
N LEU A 151 -13.62 5.22 -5.85
CA LEU A 151 -12.71 4.42 -6.65
C LEU A 151 -13.49 3.68 -7.74
N TRP A 152 -13.08 3.89 -8.98
CA TRP A 152 -13.60 3.17 -10.14
C TRP A 152 -12.59 2.12 -10.59
N VAL A 153 -13.05 0.88 -10.75
CA VAL A 153 -12.29 -0.17 -11.41
C VAL A 153 -13.09 -0.56 -12.65
N LYS A 154 -12.56 -0.26 -13.83
CA LYS A 154 -13.20 -0.55 -15.11
C LYS A 154 -12.49 -1.69 -15.81
N ASP A 155 -13.25 -2.44 -16.61
CA ASP A 155 -12.76 -3.52 -17.46
C ASP A 155 -11.95 -4.56 -16.68
N LEU A 156 -12.32 -4.84 -15.43
CA LEU A 156 -11.65 -5.84 -14.60
C LEU A 156 -11.95 -7.23 -15.14
N ALA A 157 -10.99 -7.79 -15.88
CA ALA A 157 -11.09 -9.14 -16.41
C ALA A 157 -10.88 -10.18 -15.30
N VAL A 158 -11.86 -11.07 -15.12
CA VAL A 158 -11.79 -12.21 -14.19
C VAL A 158 -12.14 -13.48 -14.96
N LYS A 159 -11.12 -14.24 -15.34
CA LYS A 159 -11.21 -15.47 -16.13
C LYS A 159 -12.11 -15.33 -17.37
N ARG A 160 -13.39 -15.71 -17.26
CA ARG A 160 -14.38 -15.75 -18.36
C ARG A 160 -15.38 -14.59 -18.32
N GLY A 161 -15.06 -13.52 -17.60
CA GLY A 161 -15.94 -12.36 -17.51
C GLY A 161 -15.17 -11.06 -17.30
N VAL A 162 -15.89 -9.96 -17.44
CA VAL A 162 -15.38 -8.59 -17.27
C VAL A 162 -16.38 -7.83 -16.40
N ILE A 163 -15.89 -7.00 -15.49
CA ILE A 163 -16.73 -6.27 -14.55
C ILE A 163 -16.25 -4.85 -14.33
N ASP A 164 -17.20 -3.92 -14.20
CA ASP A 164 -16.96 -2.56 -13.75
C ASP A 164 -17.48 -2.41 -12.32
N LEU A 165 -16.62 -1.93 -11.44
CA LEU A 165 -16.91 -1.71 -10.03
C LEU A 165 -16.78 -0.23 -9.68
N TYR A 166 -17.71 0.24 -8.87
CA TYR A 166 -17.66 1.55 -8.24
C TYR A 166 -17.68 1.40 -6.73
N LEU A 167 -16.58 1.78 -6.09
CA LEU A 167 -16.42 1.75 -4.65
C LEU A 167 -16.56 3.17 -4.11
N ARG A 168 -17.35 3.33 -3.05
CA ARG A 168 -17.55 4.62 -2.39
C ARG A 168 -17.37 4.50 -0.88
N ARG A 169 -16.61 5.42 -0.31
CA ARG A 169 -16.38 5.50 1.13
C ARG A 169 -17.53 6.26 1.82
N TYR A 170 -18.01 5.72 2.93
CA TYR A 170 -19.00 6.34 3.82
C TYR A 170 -18.49 6.23 5.26
N GLY A 171 -17.89 7.30 5.79
CA GLY A 171 -17.16 7.21 7.05
C GLY A 171 -15.96 6.26 6.91
N ASP A 172 -15.93 5.21 7.72
CA ASP A 172 -14.91 4.16 7.67
C ASP A 172 -15.36 2.93 6.85
N ASP A 173 -16.61 2.93 6.38
CA ASP A 173 -17.18 1.88 5.53
C ASP A 173 -16.90 2.12 4.04
N VAL A 174 -16.76 1.03 3.29
CA VAL A 174 -16.74 1.06 1.81
C VAL A 174 -17.91 0.26 1.26
N VAL A 175 -18.69 0.89 0.38
CA VAL A 175 -19.75 0.24 -0.39
C VAL A 175 -19.19 -0.12 -1.76
N VAL A 176 -19.38 -1.35 -2.21
CA VAL A 176 -18.95 -1.85 -3.52
C VAL A 176 -20.18 -2.01 -4.40
N ASN A 177 -20.25 -1.26 -5.50
CA ASN A 177 -21.34 -1.31 -6.46
C ASN A 177 -20.88 -1.96 -7.77
N VAL A 178 -21.74 -2.76 -8.36
CA VAL A 178 -21.55 -3.35 -9.70
C VAL A 178 -22.19 -2.44 -10.71
N ILE A 179 -21.40 -1.88 -11.60
CA ILE A 179 -21.88 -0.97 -12.64
C ILE A 179 -22.21 -1.74 -13.91
N LYS A 180 -21.31 -2.64 -14.30
CA LYS A 180 -21.43 -3.49 -15.48
C LYS A 180 -20.86 -4.86 -15.16
N LYS A 181 -21.49 -5.92 -15.65
CA LYS A 181 -21.02 -7.29 -15.47
C LYS A 181 -21.32 -8.14 -16.70
N GLU A 182 -20.29 -8.72 -17.29
CA GLU A 182 -20.38 -9.66 -18.40
C GLU A 182 -19.75 -11.00 -18.01
N GLY A 183 -20.40 -12.10 -18.39
CA GLY A 183 -19.99 -13.45 -18.01
C GLY A 183 -20.34 -13.83 -16.56
N GLU A 184 -19.74 -14.92 -16.09
CA GLU A 184 -20.09 -15.57 -14.82
C GLU A 184 -19.34 -15.01 -13.60
N VAL A 185 -19.16 -13.69 -13.53
CA VAL A 185 -18.48 -13.05 -12.39
C VAL A 185 -19.42 -12.99 -11.17
N LYS A 186 -18.89 -13.28 -9.99
CA LYS A 186 -19.58 -13.08 -8.70
C LYS A 186 -18.75 -12.18 -7.81
N ILE A 187 -19.43 -11.45 -6.93
CA ILE A 187 -18.78 -10.57 -5.94
C ILE A 187 -19.30 -10.94 -4.57
N LEU A 188 -18.37 -11.05 -3.62
CA LEU A 188 -18.65 -11.27 -2.21
C LEU A 188 -17.99 -10.15 -1.42
N VAL A 189 -18.76 -9.51 -0.56
CA VAL A 189 -18.29 -8.45 0.34
C VAL A 189 -18.52 -8.91 1.77
N GLU A 190 -17.43 -9.16 2.50
CA GLU A 190 -17.43 -9.42 3.94
C GLU A 190 -17.16 -8.08 4.64
N LYS A 191 -18.09 -7.65 5.50
CA LYS A 191 -18.03 -6.38 6.22
C LYS A 191 -17.28 -6.49 7.52
#